data_AF-A0A839V8P0-F1
#
_entry.id   AF-A0A839V8P0-F1
#
_cell.length_a   1.000
_cell.length_b   1.000
_cell.length_c   1.000
_cell.angle_alpha   90.00
_cell.angle_beta   90.00
_cell.angle_gamma   90.00
#
_symmetry.space_group_name_H-M   'P 1'
#
loop_
_entity.id
_entity.type
_entity.pdbx_description
1 polymer ?
#
loop_
_entity_poly.entity_id
_entity_poly.type
_entity_poly.pdbx_seq_one_letter_code
_entity_poly.pdbx_strand_id
1 'polypeptide(L)'
;MTGAMLTTMGLSLDMVGAVLVASEVVKTFKGPTTIDGGDSGTLGGGFSPKVNPEYTKYEKRRRGFMGVGLVCLLLGFAIQIVGAWVS
;
A
#
# COMPACT_ATOMS: atom_id res chain seq x y z
N MET A 1 22.73 -3.29 27.57
CA MET A 1 22.57 -1.95 26.91
C MET A 1 22.25 -2.07 25.42
N THR A 2 22.78 -3.06 24.70
CA THR A 2 22.57 -3.29 23.26
C THR A 2 21.17 -3.81 22.90
N GLY A 3 20.60 -4.73 23.69
CA GLY A 3 19.26 -5.29 23.46
C GLY A 3 18.14 -4.24 23.40
N ALA A 4 18.02 -3.39 24.42
CA ALA A 4 17.01 -2.33 24.49
C ALA A 4 17.11 -1.31 23.34
N MET A 5 18.31 -1.04 22.83
CA MET A 5 18.49 -0.17 21.64
C MET A 5 17.92 -0.83 20.39
N LEU A 6 18.16 -2.13 20.19
CA LEU A 6 17.62 -2.89 19.05
C LEU A 6 16.09 -2.95 19.10
N THR A 7 15.49 -3.19 20.27
CA THR A 7 14.02 -3.20 20.42
C THR A 7 13.42 -1.83 20.13
N THR A 8 14.04 -0.76 20.61
CA THR A 8 13.56 0.62 20.37
C THR A 8 13.69 1.02 18.90
N MET A 9 14.77 0.61 18.23
CA MET A 9 14.96 0.84 16.79
C MET A 9 13.98 0.04 15.93
N GLY A 10 13.70 -1.21 16.31
CA GLY A 10 12.69 -2.02 15.62
C GLY A 10 11.30 -1.41 15.76
N LEU A 11 10.94 -0.91 16.96
CA LEU A 11 9.64 -0.30 17.23
C LEU A 11 9.44 1.03 16.48
N SER A 12 10.47 1.86 16.37
CA SER A 12 10.39 3.10 15.59
C SER A 12 10.26 2.82 14.09
N LEU A 13 10.95 1.79 13.57
CA LEU A 13 10.81 1.33 12.19
C LEU A 13 9.40 0.82 11.90
N ASP A 14 8.82 0.05 12.83
CA ASP A 14 7.44 -0.44 12.71
C ASP A 14 6.41 0.69 12.74
N MET A 15 6.55 1.68 13.62
CA MET A 15 5.65 2.84 13.64
C MET A 15 5.68 3.59 12.31
N VAL A 16 6.86 3.83 11.74
CA VAL A 16 6.99 4.50 10.44
C VAL A 16 6.39 3.65 9.31
N GLY A 17 6.66 2.34 9.30
CA GLY A 17 6.07 1.41 8.34
C GLY A 17 4.54 1.37 8.42
N ALA A 18 3.98 1.33 9.63
CA ALA A 18 2.54 1.34 9.88
C ALA A 18 1.88 2.63 9.40
N VAL A 19 2.48 3.79 9.66
CA VAL A 19 1.95 5.09 9.20
C VAL A 19 1.96 5.17 7.67
N LEU A 20 3.02 4.70 7.02
CA LEU A 20 3.09 4.64 5.56
C LEU A 20 1.98 3.76 4.98
N VAL A 21 1.82 2.53 5.48
CA VAL A 21 0.76 1.62 5.03
C VAL A 21 -0.63 2.22 5.31
N ALA A 22 -0.87 2.74 6.51
CA ALA A 22 -2.16 3.33 6.87
C ALA A 22 -2.51 4.53 5.98
N SER A 23 -1.54 5.41 5.70
CA SER A 23 -1.76 6.56 4.82
C SER A 23 -2.17 6.16 3.39
N GLU A 24 -1.66 5.03 2.92
CA GLU A 24 -1.92 4.53 1.57
C GLU A 24 -3.18 3.64 1.50
N VAL A 25 -3.61 3.08 2.64
CA VAL A 25 -4.91 2.42 2.79
C VAL A 25 -6.04 3.45 2.84
N VAL A 26 -5.86 4.54 3.60
CA VAL A 26 -6.86 5.61 3.76
C VAL A 26 -6.98 6.48 2.50
N LYS A 27 -5.90 6.60 1.71
CA LYS A 27 -6.03 7.14 0.35
C LYS A 27 -6.86 6.19 -0.49
N THR A 28 -8.07 6.65 -0.82
CA THR A 28 -8.97 5.99 -1.76
C THR A 28 -9.00 6.77 -3.07
N PHE A 29 -9.09 6.07 -4.20
CA PHE A 29 -9.30 6.71 -5.50
C PHE A 29 -10.66 7.40 -5.50
N LYS A 30 -10.69 8.72 -5.77
CA LYS A 30 -11.94 9.51 -5.78
C LYS A 30 -12.70 9.45 -7.12
N GLY A 31 -12.16 8.78 -8.14
CA GLY A 31 -12.75 8.71 -9.48
C GLY A 31 -13.49 7.40 -9.77
N PRO A 32 -14.18 7.32 -10.92
CA PRO A 32 -14.83 6.09 -11.37
C PRO A 32 -13.77 5.03 -11.71
N THR A 33 -13.90 3.84 -11.12
CA THR A 33 -13.04 2.66 -11.36
C THR A 33 -13.25 2.08 -12.77
N THR A 34 -14.45 2.21 -13.30
CA THR A 34 -14.84 1.79 -14.64
C THR A 34 -15.42 2.97 -15.41
N ILE A 35 -15.02 3.09 -16.67
CA ILE A 35 -15.54 4.04 -17.64
C ILE A 35 -16.13 3.25 -18.81
N ASP A 36 -17.19 3.79 -19.41
CA ASP A 36 -17.76 3.20 -20.62
C ASP A 36 -16.79 3.38 -21.79
N GLY A 37 -16.59 2.31 -22.56
CA GLY A 37 -15.67 2.28 -23.69
C GLY A 37 -16.10 3.11 -24.90
N GLY A 38 -17.22 3.83 -24.81
CA GLY A 38 -17.74 4.71 -25.85
C GLY A 38 -18.80 4.08 -26.77
N ASP A 39 -19.28 2.87 -26.45
CA ASP A 39 -20.24 2.15 -27.29
C ASP A 39 -21.70 2.39 -26.88
N SER A 40 -21.97 2.88 -25.67
CA SER A 40 -23.35 3.16 -25.22
C SER A 40 -24.06 4.31 -25.96
N GLY A 41 -23.35 5.03 -26.84
CA GLY A 41 -23.89 6.13 -27.65
C GLY A 41 -24.18 5.76 -29.11
N THR A 42 -23.91 4.53 -29.55
CA THR A 42 -24.06 4.09 -30.93
C THR A 42 -25.37 3.31 -31.13
N LEU A 43 -25.95 3.37 -32.34
CA LEU A 43 -27.15 2.60 -32.71
C LEU A 43 -26.83 1.10 -32.69
N GLY A 44 -27.07 0.45 -31.55
CA GLY A 44 -26.82 -0.97 -31.31
C GLY A 44 -25.66 -1.29 -30.36
N GLY A 45 -24.99 -0.28 -29.79
CA GLY A 45 -23.88 -0.49 -28.87
C GLY A 45 -24.33 -0.86 -27.46
N GLY A 46 -23.65 -1.85 -26.87
CA GLY A 46 -23.88 -2.33 -25.51
C GLY A 46 -22.90 -1.70 -24.52
N PHE A 47 -23.31 -1.56 -23.27
CA PHE A 47 -22.42 -1.08 -22.21
C PHE A 47 -21.18 -1.98 -22.11
N SER A 48 -20.00 -1.43 -22.41
CA SER A 48 -18.73 -2.15 -22.36
C SER A 48 -17.85 -1.52 -21.28
N PRO A 49 -17.90 -2.06 -20.03
CA PRO A 49 -17.14 -1.50 -18.93
C PRO A 49 -15.64 -1.72 -19.18
N LYS A 50 -14.90 -0.63 -19.41
CA LYS A 50 -13.44 -0.63 -19.40
C LYS A 50 -12.93 -0.11 -18.07
N VAL A 51 -11.88 -0.76 -17.55
CA VAL A 51 -11.17 -0.26 -16.38
C VAL A 51 -10.57 1.11 -16.74
N ASN A 52 -10.80 2.10 -15.89
CA ASN A 52 -10.29 3.43 -16.10
C ASN A 52 -8.74 3.39 -16.07
N PRO A 53 -8.04 3.80 -17.14
CA PRO A 53 -6.58 3.79 -17.16
C PRO A 53 -5.97 4.66 -16.04
N GLU A 54 -6.67 5.70 -15.60
CA GLU A 54 -6.27 6.52 -14.45
C GLU A 54 -6.38 5.76 -13.12
N TYR A 55 -7.39 4.89 -12.99
CA TYR A 55 -7.50 3.98 -11.85
C TYR A 55 -6.37 2.95 -11.85
N THR A 56 -6.03 2.38 -13.01
CA THR A 56 -4.92 1.41 -13.11
C THR A 56 -3.57 2.03 -12.74
N LYS A 57 -3.29 3.28 -13.18
CA LYS A 57 -2.08 4.01 -12.79
C LYS A 57 -2.04 4.27 -11.29
N TYR A 58 -3.17 4.71 -10.71
CA TYR A 58 -3.30 4.93 -9.28
C TYR A 58 -3.06 3.64 -8.48
N GLU A 59 -3.68 2.53 -8.88
CA GLU A 59 -3.54 1.24 -8.20
C GLU A 59 -2.10 0.71 -8.24
N LYS A 60 -1.43 0.84 -9.39
CA LYS A 60 -0.02 0.43 -9.53
C LYS A 60 0.90 1.24 -8.61
N ARG A 61 0.67 2.54 -8.51
CA ARG A 61 1.42 3.42 -7.58
C ARG A 61 1.14 3.04 -6.12
N ARG A 62 -0.14 2.85 -5.77
CA ARG A 62 -0.59 2.46 -4.43
C ARG A 62 0.02 1.13 -3.97
N ARG A 63 0.04 0.10 -4.83
CA ARG A 63 0.70 -1.19 -4.53
C ARG A 63 2.20 -1.02 -4.28
N GLY A 64 2.88 -0.16 -5.04
CA GLY A 64 4.30 0.13 -4.83
C GLY A 64 4.58 0.69 -3.43
N PHE A 65 3.87 1.76 -3.04
CA PHE A 65 4.04 2.35 -1.71
C PHE A 65 3.63 1.41 -0.58
N MET A 66 2.53 0.67 -0.75
CA MET A 66 2.09 -0.34 0.23
C MET A 66 3.12 -1.46 0.40
N GLY A 67 3.74 -1.92 -0.69
CA GLY A 67 4.82 -2.91 -0.65
C GLY A 67 6.04 -2.41 0.13
N VAL A 68 6.47 -1.16 -0.09
CA VAL A 68 7.58 -0.57 0.68
C VAL A 68 7.24 -0.48 2.17
N GLY A 69 6.02 -0.04 2.51
CA GLY A 69 5.57 0.02 3.90
C GLY A 69 5.54 -1.36 4.58
N LEU A 70 5.10 -2.40 3.86
CA LEU A 70 5.11 -3.79 4.35
C LEU A 70 6.53 -4.32 4.57
N VAL A 71 7.48 -3.99 3.68
CA VAL A 71 8.89 -4.39 3.86
C VAL A 71 9.49 -3.72 5.11
N CYS A 72 9.21 -2.43 5.35
CA CYS A 72 9.66 -1.76 6.58
C CYS A 72 9.11 -2.45 7.84
N LEU A 73 7.83 -2.82 7.85
CA LEU A 73 7.22 -3.55 8.97
C LEU A 73 7.88 -4.92 9.19
N LEU A 74 8.09 -5.68 8.11
CA LEU A 74 8.75 -6.99 8.23
C LEU A 74 10.17 -6.87 8.79
N LEU A 75 10.92 -5.85 8.38
CA LEU A 75 12.26 -5.60 8.90
C LEU A 75 12.23 -5.14 10.37
N GLY A 76 11.27 -4.29 10.76
CA GLY A 76 11.12 -3.83 12.16
C GLY A 76 10.80 -4.98 13.10
N PHE A 77 9.84 -5.84 12.73
CA PHE A 77 9.56 -7.07 13.46
C PHE A 77 10.76 -8.02 13.51
N ALA A 78 11.50 -8.20 12.40
CA ALA A 78 12.68 -9.05 12.39
C ALA A 78 13.76 -8.55 13.35
N ILE A 79 14.00 -7.23 13.39
CA ILE A 79 14.95 -6.60 14.31
C ILE A 79 14.48 -6.76 15.77
N GLN A 80 13.18 -6.60 16.05
CA GLN A 80 12.64 -6.84 17.39
C GLN A 80 12.80 -8.29 17.83
N ILE A 81 12.56 -9.27 16.95
CA ILE A 81 12.76 -10.69 17.26
C ILE A 81 14.23 -10.92 17.62
N VAL A 82 15.18 -10.50 16.78
CA VAL A 82 16.61 -10.65 17.08
C VAL A 82 17.00 -9.93 18.37
N GLY A 83 16.49 -8.72 18.59
CA GLY A 83 16.69 -7.97 19.82
C GLY A 83 16.16 -8.70 21.06
N ALA A 84 15.03 -9.40 20.96
CA ALA A 84 14.47 -10.19 22.06
C ALA A 84 15.27 -11.47 22.37
N TRP A 85 15.93 -12.06 21.37
CA TRP A 85 16.80 -13.24 21.58
C TRP A 85 18.20 -12.87 22.10
N VAL A 86 18.67 -11.65 21.83
CA VAL A 86 19.99 -11.15 22.25
C VAL A 86 19.93 -10.38 23.58
N SER A 87 18.74 -9.89 23.97
CA SER A 87 18.52 -9.20 25.24
C SER A 87 18.38 -10.14 26.43
#